data_AF-A0A9N9PYU4-F1
#
_entry.id   AF-A0A9N9PYU4-F1
#
_cell.length_a   1.000
_cell.length_b   1.000
_cell.length_c   1.000
_cell.angle_alpha   90.00
_cell.angle_beta   90.00
_cell.angle_gamma   90.00
#
_symmetry.space_group_name_H-M   'P 1'
#
loop_
_entity.id
_entity.type
_entity.pdbx_description
1 polymer ?
#
loop_
_entity_poly.entity_id
_entity_poly.type
_entity_poly.pdbx_seq_one_letter_code
_entity_poly.pdbx_strand_id
1 'polypeptide(L)'
;MRSLFTFIISLIATLFLGTTTLADRLFFDNDSHLDRVITFFPATTTSGQTFKNPGPLFWGAGRNGTVNLSNLGPDENPSLGWSGCVKVLFPSQDPASPVPEGRFTFHGQGDLTYFELSLVADPNNNDGIHWIHPVNDQNPSLVLGCDHFPCDGIYSKPGSVQTKSTSDTDFQIIIKE
;
A
#
# COMPACT_ATOMS: atom_id res chain seq x y z
N MET A 1 57.33 34.40 18.53
CA MET A 1 56.91 33.01 18.21
C MET A 1 56.62 32.33 19.55
N ARG A 2 55.43 31.87 19.94
CA ARG A 2 54.21 31.45 19.25
C ARG A 2 52.98 31.78 20.10
N SER A 3 51.90 32.10 19.40
CA SER A 3 50.53 32.30 19.88
C SER A 3 49.87 30.95 20.23
N LEU A 4 49.02 30.91 21.25
CA LEU A 4 48.07 29.81 21.46
C LEU A 4 46.69 30.41 21.77
N PHE A 5 45.87 30.58 20.73
CA PHE A 5 44.45 30.89 20.85
C PHE A 5 43.68 29.58 20.96
N THR A 6 42.96 29.39 22.07
CA THR A 6 42.06 28.25 22.27
C THR A 6 40.66 28.64 21.78
N PHE A 7 40.21 28.03 20.68
CA PHE A 7 38.82 28.13 20.21
C PHE A 7 37.99 27.01 20.88
N ILE A 8 37.00 27.39 21.69
CA ILE A 8 35.95 26.47 22.16
C ILE A 8 34.75 26.68 21.23
N ILE A 9 34.50 25.72 20.35
CA ILE A 9 33.28 25.67 19.53
C ILE A 9 32.23 24.91 20.33
N SER A 10 31.21 25.61 20.82
CA SER A 10 30.03 25.02 21.42
C SER A 10 29.11 24.48 20.32
N LEU A 11 28.98 23.15 20.24
CA LEU A 11 28.07 22.48 19.31
C LEU A 11 26.67 22.45 19.95
N ILE A 12 25.81 23.41 19.59
CA ILE A 12 24.39 23.36 19.93
C ILE A 12 23.74 22.37 18.96
N ALA A 13 23.46 21.16 19.41
CA ALA A 13 22.64 20.20 18.68
C ALA A 13 21.17 20.59 18.80
N THR A 14 20.64 21.25 17.78
CA THR A 14 19.20 21.54 17.68
C THR A 14 18.47 20.24 17.39
N LEU A 15 17.79 19.69 18.40
CA LEU A 15 16.92 18.53 18.24
C LEU A 15 15.69 19.00 17.44
N PHE A 16 15.68 18.78 16.13
CA PHE A 16 14.46 18.86 15.34
C PHE A 16 13.59 17.67 15.74
N LEU A 17 12.60 17.90 16.60
CA LEU A 17 11.44 17.02 16.75
C LEU A 17 10.61 17.16 15.46
N GLY A 18 11.09 16.54 14.39
CA GLY A 18 10.28 16.31 13.21
C GLY A 18 9.14 15.38 13.63
N THR A 19 7.91 15.82 13.51
CA THR A 19 6.75 14.94 13.53
C THR A 19 6.97 13.92 12.42
N THR A 20 7.24 12.66 12.78
CA THR A 20 7.20 11.56 11.82
C THR A 20 5.76 11.43 11.38
N THR A 21 5.42 12.01 10.23
CA THR A 21 4.16 11.68 9.57
C THR A 21 4.21 10.19 9.29
N LEU A 22 3.26 9.42 9.82
CA LEU A 22 3.07 8.04 9.43
C LEU A 22 2.93 8.02 7.90
N ALA A 23 3.73 7.19 7.24
CA ALA A 23 3.83 7.19 5.80
C ALA A 23 2.88 6.13 5.25
N ASP A 24 1.83 6.54 4.55
CA ASP A 24 0.87 5.61 3.93
C ASP A 24 1.43 5.23 2.57
N ARG A 25 2.23 4.15 2.51
CA ARG A 25 2.99 3.82 1.30
C ARG A 25 2.72 2.42 0.83
N LEU A 26 2.56 2.31 -0.48
CA LEU A 26 2.54 1.04 -1.20
C LEU A 26 3.80 0.94 -2.05
N PHE A 27 4.61 -0.08 -1.79
CA PHE A 27 5.77 -0.46 -2.58
C PHE A 27 5.33 -1.55 -3.55
N PHE A 28 5.42 -1.28 -4.85
CA PHE A 28 5.11 -2.24 -5.90
C PHE A 28 6.42 -2.83 -6.42
N ASP A 29 6.51 -4.15 -6.40
CA ASP A 29 7.56 -4.95 -7.01
C ASP A 29 6.97 -5.69 -8.20
N ASN A 30 7.33 -5.27 -9.42
CA ASN A 30 6.84 -5.90 -10.64
C ASN A 30 7.76 -7.05 -11.03
N ASP A 31 7.51 -8.23 -10.46
CA ASP A 31 8.24 -9.48 -10.75
C ASP A 31 7.77 -10.15 -12.06
N SER A 32 6.84 -9.53 -12.79
CA SER A 32 6.39 -9.98 -14.11
C SER A 32 7.30 -9.44 -15.24
N HIS A 33 7.35 -10.18 -16.35
CA HIS A 33 8.04 -9.78 -17.57
C HIS A 33 7.24 -8.82 -18.46
N LEU A 34 6.08 -8.38 -18.00
CA LEU A 34 5.12 -7.61 -18.77
C LEU A 34 4.83 -6.27 -18.08
N ASP A 35 4.48 -5.27 -18.89
CA ASP A 35 4.08 -3.96 -18.38
C ASP A 35 2.74 -4.04 -17.63
N ARG A 36 2.57 -3.17 -16.64
CA ARG A 36 1.38 -3.10 -15.80
C ARG A 36 0.90 -1.68 -15.57
N VAL A 37 -0.40 -1.55 -15.31
CA VAL A 37 -1.05 -0.31 -14.88
C VAL A 37 -1.68 -0.57 -13.51
N ILE A 38 -1.20 0.18 -12.52
CA ILE A 38 -1.77 0.18 -11.18
C ILE A 38 -2.96 1.14 -11.20
N THR A 39 -4.14 0.64 -10.89
CA THR A 39 -5.39 1.39 -10.91
C THR A 39 -5.99 1.44 -9.51
N PHE A 40 -6.33 2.64 -9.06
CA PHE A 40 -6.88 2.89 -7.74
C PHE A 40 -8.38 3.18 -7.82
N PHE A 41 -9.13 2.55 -6.92
CA PHE A 41 -10.57 2.68 -6.75
C PHE A 41 -10.82 3.17 -5.32
N PRO A 42 -10.83 4.50 -5.10
CA PRO A 42 -11.03 5.05 -3.77
C PRO A 42 -12.40 4.67 -3.21
N ALA A 43 -12.47 4.42 -1.91
CA ALA A 43 -13.73 4.19 -1.21
C ALA A 43 -14.58 5.48 -1.19
N THR A 44 -15.85 5.31 -0.86
CA THR A 44 -16.75 6.40 -0.52
C THR A 44 -17.19 6.22 0.94
N THR A 45 -17.07 7.28 1.72
CA THR A 45 -17.53 7.33 3.11
C THR A 45 -19.06 7.23 3.19
N THR A 46 -19.59 6.97 4.37
CA THR A 46 -21.05 6.94 4.60
C THR A 46 -21.72 8.29 4.36
N SER A 47 -20.97 9.40 4.46
CA SER A 47 -21.43 10.76 4.13
C SER A 47 -21.36 11.07 2.62
N GLY A 48 -20.90 10.13 1.79
CA GLY A 48 -20.81 10.29 0.34
C GLY A 48 -19.52 10.95 -0.15
N GLN A 49 -18.54 11.19 0.71
CA GLN A 49 -17.24 11.74 0.31
C GLN A 49 -16.32 10.65 -0.21
N THR A 50 -15.70 10.91 -1.35
CA THR A 50 -14.77 9.98 -1.99
C THR A 50 -13.34 10.33 -1.62
N PHE A 51 -12.54 9.31 -1.30
CA PHE A 51 -11.10 9.47 -1.06
C PHE A 51 -10.40 9.90 -2.35
N LYS A 52 -9.27 10.58 -2.26
CA LYS A 52 -8.59 11.08 -3.47
C LYS A 52 -8.04 9.93 -4.31
N ASN A 53 -8.16 10.05 -5.63
CA ASN A 53 -7.58 9.10 -6.56
C ASN A 53 -6.17 9.57 -6.96
N PRO A 54 -5.09 8.80 -6.67
CA PRO A 54 -3.75 9.13 -7.13
C PRO A 54 -3.58 9.01 -8.67
N GLY A 55 -4.60 8.48 -9.36
CA GLY A 55 -4.60 8.25 -10.80
C GLY A 55 -4.00 6.89 -11.18
N PRO A 56 -4.16 6.46 -12.44
CA PRO A 56 -3.49 5.27 -12.93
C PRO A 56 -1.99 5.51 -13.06
N LEU A 57 -1.22 4.48 -12.77
CA LEU A 57 0.22 4.54 -12.68
C LEU A 57 0.86 3.44 -13.55
N PHE A 58 1.70 3.83 -14.51
CA PHE A 58 2.35 2.90 -15.46
C PHE A 58 3.67 2.37 -14.89
N TRP A 59 3.74 1.05 -14.71
CA TRP A 59 4.93 0.36 -14.22
C TRP A 59 5.43 -0.58 -15.31
N GLY A 60 6.65 -0.33 -15.77
CA GLY A 60 7.30 -1.20 -16.76
C GLY A 60 7.62 -2.58 -16.18
N ALA A 61 7.78 -3.57 -17.06
CA ALA A 61 8.27 -4.91 -16.72
C ALA A 61 9.54 -4.85 -15.84
N GLY A 62 9.60 -5.66 -14.77
CA GLY A 62 10.76 -5.75 -13.88
C GLY A 62 11.07 -4.47 -13.08
N ARG A 63 10.14 -3.50 -13.01
CA ARG A 63 10.36 -2.22 -12.31
C ARG A 63 9.63 -2.15 -10.99
N ASN A 64 10.31 -1.52 -10.03
CA ASN A 64 9.78 -1.29 -8.70
C ASN A 64 9.46 0.17 -8.52
N GLY A 65 8.52 0.48 -7.62
CA GLY A 65 8.28 1.87 -7.26
C GLY A 65 7.32 2.02 -6.09
N THR A 66 7.18 3.26 -5.65
CA THR A 66 6.44 3.59 -4.43
C THR A 66 5.34 4.57 -4.75
N VAL A 67 4.15 4.31 -4.21
CA VAL A 67 3.03 5.23 -4.22
C VAL A 67 2.83 5.74 -2.81
N ASN A 68 2.87 7.05 -2.65
CA ASN A 68 2.58 7.73 -1.39
C ASN A 68 1.10 8.14 -1.39
N LEU A 69 0.35 7.60 -0.44
CA LEU A 69 -1.07 7.83 -0.23
C LEU A 69 -1.35 8.73 0.98
N SER A 70 -0.31 9.25 1.63
CA SER A 70 -0.47 10.17 2.75
C SER A 70 -1.23 11.41 2.30
N ASN A 71 -2.17 11.86 3.13
CA ASN A 71 -3.06 13.00 2.87
C ASN A 71 -4.04 12.81 1.70
N LEU A 72 -4.27 11.57 1.26
CA LEU A 72 -5.30 11.21 0.28
C LEU A 72 -6.63 10.77 0.93
N GLY A 73 -6.85 11.14 2.20
CA GLY A 73 -8.14 11.05 2.86
C GLY A 73 -9.26 11.84 2.18
N PRO A 74 -10.50 11.76 2.67
CA PRO A 74 -11.62 12.55 2.17
C PRO A 74 -11.34 14.05 2.30
N ASP A 75 -11.97 14.87 1.47
CA ASP A 75 -11.69 16.31 1.42
C ASP A 75 -11.90 17.03 2.76
N GLU A 76 -12.86 16.58 3.57
CA GLU A 76 -13.10 17.13 4.91
C GLU A 76 -12.03 16.75 5.94
N ASN A 77 -11.32 15.65 5.72
CA ASN A 77 -10.28 15.17 6.62
C ASN A 77 -9.19 14.39 5.86
N PRO A 78 -8.30 15.10 5.14
CA PRO A 78 -7.25 14.47 4.34
C PRO A 78 -6.29 13.59 5.17
N SER A 79 -6.17 13.86 6.47
CA SER A 79 -5.31 13.11 7.40
C SER A 79 -5.84 11.75 7.83
N LEU A 80 -7.06 11.34 7.46
CA LEU A 80 -7.59 9.99 7.78
C LEU A 80 -6.93 8.85 6.99
N GLY A 81 -5.87 9.12 6.24
CA GLY A 81 -5.26 8.14 5.34
C GLY A 81 -6.15 7.77 4.17
N TRP A 82 -5.62 6.99 3.24
CA TRP A 82 -6.39 6.52 2.10
C TRP A 82 -7.19 5.25 2.41
N SER A 83 -8.36 5.12 1.80
CA SER A 83 -9.14 3.88 1.82
C SER A 83 -9.65 3.56 0.43
N GLY A 84 -9.57 2.30 0.02
CA GLY A 84 -10.00 1.86 -1.29
C GLY A 84 -9.40 0.53 -1.73
N CYS A 85 -9.56 0.24 -3.02
CA CYS A 85 -9.03 -0.95 -3.67
C CYS A 85 -7.99 -0.58 -4.72
N VAL A 86 -7.03 -1.47 -4.94
CA VAL A 86 -5.99 -1.37 -5.96
C VAL A 86 -6.07 -2.62 -6.83
N LYS A 87 -6.03 -2.41 -8.15
CA LYS A 87 -5.85 -3.47 -9.14
C LYS A 87 -4.58 -3.23 -9.92
N VAL A 88 -3.97 -4.31 -10.39
CA VAL A 88 -2.81 -4.28 -11.28
C VAL A 88 -3.22 -4.96 -12.57
N LEU A 89 -3.22 -4.21 -13.67
CA LEU A 89 -3.85 -4.57 -14.94
C LEU A 89 -2.82 -4.54 -16.07
N PHE A 90 -3.10 -5.22 -17.18
CA PHE A 90 -2.37 -4.93 -18.43
C PHE A 90 -2.75 -3.53 -18.97
N PRO A 91 -1.87 -2.84 -19.72
CA PRO A 91 -2.14 -1.48 -20.22
C PRO A 91 -3.43 -1.29 -21.03
N SER A 92 -3.93 -2.35 -21.69
CA SER A 92 -5.15 -2.31 -22.50
C SER A 92 -6.34 -3.05 -21.84
N GLN A 93 -6.20 -3.47 -20.59
CA GLN A 93 -7.23 -4.25 -19.90
C GLN A 93 -8.29 -3.33 -19.29
N ASP A 94 -9.55 -3.77 -19.36
CA ASP A 94 -10.69 -3.04 -18.76
C ASP A 94 -10.51 -2.95 -17.23
N PRO A 95 -10.61 -1.76 -16.60
CA PRO A 95 -10.63 -1.61 -15.15
C PRO A 95 -11.66 -2.47 -14.40
N ALA A 96 -12.75 -2.86 -15.08
CA ALA A 96 -13.78 -3.75 -14.55
C ALA A 96 -13.37 -5.24 -14.57
N SER A 97 -12.19 -5.59 -15.11
CA SER A 97 -11.73 -6.97 -15.20
C SER A 97 -11.69 -7.68 -13.83
N PRO A 98 -12.04 -8.97 -13.78
CA PRO A 98 -12.03 -9.77 -12.56
C PRO A 98 -10.60 -10.25 -12.27
N VAL A 99 -9.77 -9.36 -11.73
CA VAL A 99 -8.39 -9.63 -11.29
C VAL A 99 -8.29 -9.57 -9.76
N PRO A 100 -7.21 -10.11 -9.15
CA PRO A 100 -6.96 -9.92 -7.71
C PRO A 100 -6.97 -8.45 -7.30
N GLU A 101 -7.65 -8.14 -6.19
CA GLU A 101 -7.80 -6.80 -5.64
C GLU A 101 -7.12 -6.69 -4.28
N GLY A 102 -6.16 -5.77 -4.14
CA GLY A 102 -5.63 -5.38 -2.84
C GLY A 102 -6.49 -4.28 -2.24
N ARG A 103 -7.00 -4.44 -1.02
CA ARG A 103 -7.79 -3.40 -0.34
C ARG A 103 -7.06 -2.91 0.89
N PHE A 104 -7.15 -1.61 1.13
CA PHE A 104 -6.50 -0.93 2.24
C PHE A 104 -7.44 0.07 2.87
N THR A 105 -7.33 0.22 4.18
CA THR A 105 -7.88 1.34 4.95
C THR A 105 -6.83 1.74 5.96
N PHE A 106 -6.07 2.78 5.64
CA PHE A 106 -5.11 3.40 6.54
C PHE A 106 -5.84 4.15 7.65
N HIS A 107 -5.21 4.28 8.82
CA HIS A 107 -5.73 5.03 9.98
C HIS A 107 -7.20 4.72 10.33
N GLY A 108 -7.56 3.43 10.24
CA GLY A 108 -8.90 2.93 10.55
C GLY A 108 -9.19 2.93 12.05
N GLN A 109 -10.14 2.08 12.47
CA GLN A 109 -10.47 1.96 13.89
C GLN A 109 -9.25 1.60 14.72
N GLY A 110 -8.95 2.42 15.73
CA GLY A 110 -7.79 2.24 16.61
C GLY A 110 -6.46 2.67 15.99
N ASP A 111 -6.49 3.48 14.93
CA ASP A 111 -5.30 3.90 14.17
C ASP A 111 -4.53 2.73 13.54
N LEU A 112 -5.27 1.66 13.20
CA LEU A 112 -4.73 0.49 12.51
C LEU A 112 -4.96 0.59 11.01
N THR A 113 -4.04 0.01 10.24
CA THR A 113 -4.26 -0.27 8.83
C THR A 113 -4.97 -1.61 8.68
N TYR A 114 -6.10 -1.61 7.99
CA TYR A 114 -6.83 -2.83 7.61
C TYR A 114 -6.54 -3.14 6.15
N PHE A 115 -6.26 -4.40 5.85
CA PHE A 115 -5.89 -4.81 4.49
C PHE A 115 -6.34 -6.22 4.16
N GLU A 116 -6.59 -6.47 2.88
CA GLU A 116 -6.95 -7.78 2.35
C GLU A 116 -6.53 -7.96 0.88
N LEU A 117 -6.41 -9.21 0.46
CA LEU A 117 -6.25 -9.63 -0.92
C LEU A 117 -7.49 -10.43 -1.32
N SER A 118 -8.29 -9.86 -2.22
CA SER A 118 -9.56 -10.42 -2.67
C SER A 118 -9.45 -11.03 -4.06
N LEU A 119 -9.88 -12.28 -4.17
CA LEU A 119 -10.03 -13.02 -5.42
C LEU A 119 -11.48 -13.48 -5.64
N VAL A 120 -12.45 -12.82 -4.99
CA VAL A 120 -13.88 -13.20 -5.10
C VAL A 120 -14.39 -13.14 -6.54
N ALA A 121 -13.85 -12.21 -7.37
CA ALA A 121 -14.27 -12.05 -8.75
C ALA A 121 -13.81 -13.22 -9.64
N ASP A 122 -12.58 -13.70 -9.44
CA ASP A 122 -12.04 -14.90 -10.09
C ASP A 122 -10.97 -15.55 -9.19
N PRO A 123 -11.28 -16.67 -8.51
CA PRO A 123 -10.38 -17.32 -7.57
C PRO A 123 -9.19 -18.05 -8.22
N ASN A 124 -9.16 -18.17 -9.55
CA ASN A 124 -8.08 -18.84 -10.28
C ASN A 124 -7.25 -17.86 -11.12
N ASN A 125 -7.50 -16.54 -11.01
CA ASN A 125 -6.74 -15.55 -11.74
C ASN A 125 -5.35 -15.37 -11.11
N ASN A 126 -4.32 -15.59 -11.91
CA ASN A 126 -2.90 -15.52 -11.54
C ASN A 126 -2.17 -14.32 -12.20
N ASP A 127 -2.92 -13.31 -12.63
CA ASP A 127 -2.36 -12.07 -13.16
C ASP A 127 -2.52 -10.94 -12.15
N GLY A 128 -1.46 -10.19 -11.89
CA GLY A 128 -1.53 -8.98 -11.06
C GLY A 128 -1.02 -9.21 -9.64
N ILE A 129 -1.80 -8.87 -8.62
CA ILE A 129 -1.34 -8.89 -7.22
C ILE A 129 -1.28 -10.33 -6.69
N HIS A 130 -0.07 -10.79 -6.33
CA HIS A 130 0.14 -12.12 -5.76
C HIS A 130 0.42 -12.09 -4.26
N TRP A 131 1.08 -11.05 -3.78
CA TRP A 131 1.43 -10.93 -2.37
C TRP A 131 1.16 -9.52 -1.86
N ILE A 132 0.70 -9.44 -0.61
CA ILE A 132 0.62 -8.20 0.17
C ILE A 132 1.18 -8.50 1.56
N HIS A 133 2.12 -7.68 2.03
CA HIS A 133 2.58 -7.76 3.41
C HIS A 133 3.05 -6.41 3.95
N PRO A 134 2.90 -6.17 5.27
CA PRO A 134 3.54 -5.03 5.92
C PRO A 134 5.07 -5.10 5.80
N VAL A 135 5.72 -3.95 5.73
CA VAL A 135 7.18 -3.84 5.55
C VAL A 135 7.91 -3.94 6.89
N ASN A 136 7.37 -3.29 7.92
CA ASN A 136 7.96 -3.14 9.24
C ASN A 136 7.46 -4.22 10.21
N ASP A 137 6.29 -4.82 9.96
CA ASP A 137 5.77 -5.93 10.76
C ASP A 137 6.17 -7.29 10.15
N GLN A 138 7.08 -7.98 10.83
CA GLN A 138 7.65 -9.26 10.39
C GLN A 138 6.80 -10.47 10.77
N ASN A 139 5.57 -10.27 11.27
CA ASN A 139 4.70 -11.38 11.61
C ASN A 139 4.24 -12.13 10.33
N PRO A 140 4.61 -13.42 10.15
CA PRO A 140 4.24 -14.18 8.96
C PRO A 140 2.72 -14.36 8.84
N SER A 141 1.96 -14.26 9.94
CA SER A 141 0.50 -14.29 9.87
C SER A 141 -0.12 -13.06 9.21
N LEU A 142 0.67 -12.02 8.89
CA LEU A 142 0.22 -10.81 8.19
C LEU A 142 0.53 -10.83 6.68
N VAL A 143 1.27 -11.81 6.21
CA VAL A 143 1.48 -12.02 4.77
C VAL A 143 0.19 -12.58 4.15
N LEU A 144 -0.25 -12.01 3.04
CA LEU A 144 -1.40 -12.45 2.25
C LEU A 144 -0.94 -12.88 0.86
N GLY A 145 -1.58 -13.93 0.33
CA GLY A 145 -1.37 -14.40 -1.04
C GLY A 145 -0.39 -15.56 -1.18
N CYS A 146 0.00 -15.83 -2.42
CA CYS A 146 0.81 -16.98 -2.82
C CYS A 146 1.31 -16.84 -4.26
N ASP A 147 2.21 -17.72 -4.69
CA ASP A 147 2.69 -17.72 -6.08
C ASP A 147 1.64 -18.21 -7.08
N HIS A 148 0.71 -19.09 -6.66
CA HIS A 148 -0.33 -19.61 -7.54
C HIS A 148 -1.66 -19.73 -6.80
N PHE A 149 -2.71 -19.15 -7.37
CA PHE A 149 -4.08 -19.23 -6.87
C PHE A 149 -4.84 -20.43 -7.46
N PRO A 150 -5.75 -21.04 -6.67
CA PRO A 150 -6.14 -20.67 -5.31
C PRO A 150 -5.15 -21.15 -4.24
N CYS A 151 -5.09 -20.44 -3.11
CA CYS A 151 -4.30 -20.82 -1.93
C CYS A 151 -4.99 -20.39 -0.63
N ASP A 152 -4.39 -20.74 0.51
CA ASP A 152 -4.86 -20.28 1.82
C ASP A 152 -4.55 -18.80 2.04
N GLY A 153 -5.29 -18.15 2.96
CA GLY A 153 -4.99 -16.77 3.37
C GLY A 153 -5.42 -15.69 2.37
N ILE A 154 -6.34 -15.98 1.45
CA ILE A 154 -6.98 -15.02 0.55
C ILE A 154 -8.48 -14.92 0.80
N TYR A 155 -9.07 -13.75 0.51
CA TYR A 155 -10.52 -13.58 0.49
C TYR A 155 -11.08 -14.08 -0.84
N SER A 156 -11.47 -15.36 -0.88
CA SER A 156 -11.96 -16.03 -2.10
C SER A 156 -13.46 -16.34 -2.10
N LYS A 157 -14.17 -16.10 -0.98
CA LYS A 157 -15.62 -16.37 -0.86
C LYS A 157 -16.31 -15.29 -0.04
N PRO A 158 -17.51 -14.83 -0.45
CA PRO A 158 -18.35 -13.96 0.36
C PRO A 158 -18.57 -14.54 1.77
N GLY A 159 -18.23 -13.77 2.81
CA GLY A 159 -18.42 -14.17 4.22
C GLY A 159 -17.18 -14.77 4.91
N SER A 160 -16.07 -14.96 4.21
CA SER A 160 -14.80 -15.33 4.84
C SER A 160 -14.14 -14.11 5.52
N VAL A 161 -13.84 -14.18 6.82
CA VAL A 161 -13.06 -13.09 7.45
C VAL A 161 -11.58 -13.28 7.09
N GLN A 162 -11.06 -12.45 6.18
CA GLN A 162 -9.65 -12.46 5.76
C GLN A 162 -9.02 -11.07 5.78
N THR A 163 -9.77 -10.05 6.21
CA THR A 163 -9.21 -8.74 6.53
C THR A 163 -8.26 -8.88 7.71
N LYS A 164 -7.01 -8.48 7.50
CA LYS A 164 -5.98 -8.41 8.53
C LYS A 164 -5.81 -6.96 8.96
N SER A 165 -5.21 -6.76 10.13
CA SER A 165 -4.85 -5.43 10.60
C SER A 165 -3.48 -5.40 11.26
N THR A 166 -2.82 -4.25 11.16
CA THR A 166 -1.50 -3.97 11.75
C THR A 166 -1.37 -2.47 12.01
N SER A 167 -0.42 -2.07 12.85
CA SER A 167 -0.05 -0.66 13.03
C SER A 167 0.89 -0.15 11.93
N ASP A 168 1.34 -1.01 11.03
CA ASP A 168 2.18 -0.62 9.90
C ASP A 168 1.38 0.21 8.88
N THR A 169 2.05 1.19 8.27
CA THR A 169 1.50 2.03 7.20
C THR A 169 2.28 1.86 5.89
N ASP A 170 3.32 1.03 5.89
CA ASP A 170 4.12 0.68 4.72
C ASP A 170 3.85 -0.76 4.28
N PHE A 171 3.45 -0.96 3.02
CA PHE A 171 3.12 -2.28 2.49
C PHE A 171 3.87 -2.59 1.20
N GLN A 172 4.39 -3.81 1.12
CA GLN A 172 4.93 -4.36 -0.11
C GLN A 172 3.83 -5.13 -0.85
N ILE A 173 3.76 -4.91 -2.16
CA ILE A 173 2.87 -5.57 -3.10
C ILE A 173 3.76 -6.21 -4.16
N ILE A 174 3.63 -7.53 -4.35
CA ILE A 174 4.36 -8.28 -5.38
C ILE A 174 3.41 -8.62 -6.50
N ILE A 175 3.82 -8.30 -7.73
CA ILE A 175 3.06 -8.51 -8.95
C ILE A 175 3.65 -9.66 -9.76
N LYS A 176 2.80 -10.58 -10.26
CA LYS A 176 3.21 -11.73 -11.09
C LYS A 176 2.29 -11.96 -12.30
N GLU A 177 2.60 -13.01 -13.06
CA GLU A 177 1.92 -13.57 -14.23
C GLU A 177 2.05 -15.09 -14.29
#